data_AF-A0A8T7DJK2-F1
#
_entry.id   AF-A0A8T7DJK2-F1
#
_cell.length_a   1.000
_cell.length_b   1.000
_cell.length_c   1.000
_cell.angle_alpha   90.00
_cell.angle_beta   90.00
_cell.angle_gamma   90.00
#
_symmetry.space_group_name_H-M   'P 1'
#
loop_
_entity.id
_entity.type
_entity.pdbx_description
1 polymer ?
#
loop_
_entity_poly.entity_id
_entity_poly.type
_entity_poly.pdbx_seq_one_letter_code
_entity_poly.pdbx_strand_id
1 'polypeptide(L)'
;MTRTPNPEVDSWYHHAEKAQRFLVTAIDEHSNTVEIQYFDGTLDEFDLSTWYAMDVELVEAPEDWTGPVDMDDLSSIDAEMSVEDWDAPYNEEMEKMHAISKKYEVPYEDE
;
A
#
# COMPACT_ATOMS: atom_id res chain seq x y z
N MET A 1 -3.24 -37.29 -4.87
CA MET A 1 -3.15 -36.46 -3.65
C MET A 1 -2.73 -35.09 -4.13
N THR A 2 -3.69 -34.25 -4.54
CA THR A 2 -3.40 -32.85 -4.83
C THR A 2 -3.09 -32.20 -3.48
N ARG A 3 -1.82 -31.87 -3.28
CA ARG A 3 -1.35 -31.17 -2.08
C ARG A 3 -1.57 -29.70 -2.38
N THR A 4 -2.60 -29.12 -1.79
CA THR A 4 -2.84 -27.68 -1.88
C THR A 4 -1.57 -26.94 -1.45
N PRO A 5 -1.06 -25.98 -2.25
CA PRO A 5 0.13 -25.22 -1.91
C PRO A 5 -0.13 -24.35 -0.68
N ASN A 6 0.94 -24.04 0.05
CA ASN A 6 0.89 -23.06 1.12
C ASN A 6 0.55 -21.68 0.51
N PRO A 7 -0.29 -20.86 1.17
CA PRO A 7 -0.51 -19.49 0.73
C PRO A 7 0.77 -18.68 0.93
N GLU A 8 1.13 -17.89 -0.07
CA GLU A 8 2.27 -16.97 -0.05
C GLU A 8 1.77 -15.59 -0.47
N VAL A 9 2.14 -14.56 0.30
CA VAL A 9 1.81 -13.18 -0.05
C VAL A 9 2.44 -12.86 -1.40
N ASP A 10 1.72 -12.09 -2.20
CA ASP A 10 2.14 -11.64 -3.53
C ASP A 10 2.17 -12.76 -4.59
N SER A 11 1.56 -13.92 -4.29
CA SER A 11 1.48 -15.06 -5.19
C SER A 11 0.09 -15.30 -5.75
N TRP A 12 0.06 -15.76 -7.01
CA TRP A 12 -1.15 -16.02 -7.77
C TRP A 12 -1.64 -17.45 -7.63
N TYR A 13 -2.94 -17.60 -7.42
CA TYR A 13 -3.58 -18.90 -7.32
C TYR A 13 -4.79 -19.02 -8.24
N HIS A 14 -5.01 -20.21 -8.74
CA HIS A 14 -6.15 -20.59 -9.57
C HIS A 14 -7.00 -21.60 -8.85
N HIS A 15 -8.29 -21.28 -8.67
CA HIS A 15 -9.28 -22.20 -8.13
C HIS A 15 -9.86 -23.05 -9.24
N ALA A 16 -9.53 -24.34 -9.24
CA ALA A 16 -9.93 -25.26 -10.31
C ALA A 16 -11.45 -25.40 -10.45
N GLU A 17 -12.18 -25.47 -9.32
CA GLU A 17 -13.64 -25.62 -9.35
C GLU A 17 -14.40 -24.40 -9.88
N LYS A 18 -13.92 -23.20 -9.57
CA LYS A 18 -14.57 -21.94 -9.99
C LYS A 18 -13.97 -21.35 -11.28
N ALA A 19 -12.88 -21.93 -11.78
CA ALA A 19 -12.08 -21.40 -12.88
C ALA A 19 -11.71 -19.91 -12.69
N GLN A 20 -11.42 -19.52 -11.45
CA GLN A 20 -11.18 -18.13 -11.05
C GLN A 20 -9.77 -17.98 -10.49
N ARG A 21 -9.12 -16.86 -10.84
CA ARG A 21 -7.78 -16.49 -10.35
C ARG A 21 -7.87 -15.38 -9.32
N PHE A 22 -6.97 -15.41 -8.36
CA PHE A 22 -6.82 -14.39 -7.33
C PHE A 22 -5.38 -14.31 -6.83
N LEU A 23 -5.05 -13.16 -6.25
CA LEU A 23 -3.76 -12.85 -5.63
C LEU A 23 -3.90 -12.93 -4.12
N VAL A 24 -2.96 -13.55 -3.42
CA VAL A 24 -2.90 -13.43 -1.96
C VAL A 24 -2.22 -12.11 -1.62
N THR A 25 -2.92 -11.21 -0.92
CA THR A 25 -2.36 -9.89 -0.54
C THR A 25 -1.87 -9.86 0.91
N ALA A 26 -2.38 -10.73 1.77
CA ALA A 26 -1.95 -10.82 3.17
C ALA A 26 -2.21 -12.21 3.75
N ILE A 27 -1.42 -12.58 4.75
CA ILE A 27 -1.59 -13.79 5.56
C ILE A 27 -1.46 -13.37 7.01
N ASP A 28 -2.47 -13.68 7.82
CA ASP A 28 -2.44 -13.44 9.26
C ASP A 28 -2.25 -14.77 9.99
N GLU A 29 -1.08 -14.95 10.59
CA GLU A 29 -0.73 -16.16 11.34
C GLU A 29 -1.42 -16.22 12.72
N HIS A 30 -1.89 -15.08 13.24
CA HIS A 30 -2.56 -15.01 14.54
C HIS A 30 -4.01 -15.51 14.44
N SER A 31 -4.76 -15.03 13.45
CA SER A 31 -6.11 -15.49 13.11
C SER A 31 -6.09 -16.74 12.23
N ASN A 32 -4.94 -17.11 11.67
CA ASN A 32 -4.80 -18.20 10.69
C ASN A 32 -5.72 -17.96 9.48
N THR A 33 -5.73 -16.73 8.97
CA THR A 33 -6.52 -16.32 7.80
C THR A 33 -5.61 -15.86 6.66
N VAL A 34 -6.12 -15.96 5.43
CA VAL A 34 -5.48 -15.50 4.20
C VAL A 34 -6.42 -14.55 3.49
N GLU A 35 -5.93 -13.35 3.20
CA GLU A 35 -6.65 -12.33 2.42
C GLU A 35 -6.25 -12.43 0.96
N ILE A 36 -7.24 -12.50 0.08
CA ILE A 36 -7.08 -12.58 -1.37
C ILE A 36 -7.76 -11.41 -2.07
N GLN A 37 -7.24 -11.06 -3.25
CA GLN A 37 -7.79 -10.08 -4.16
C GLN A 37 -8.14 -10.72 -5.50
N TYR A 38 -9.37 -10.50 -5.96
CA TYR A 38 -9.83 -10.89 -7.28
C TYR A 38 -9.51 -9.81 -8.34
N PHE A 39 -9.70 -10.15 -9.62
CA PHE A 39 -9.51 -9.24 -10.76
C PHE A 39 -10.31 -7.95 -10.72
N ASP A 40 -11.49 -8.00 -10.14
CA ASP A 40 -12.34 -6.83 -9.99
C ASP A 40 -11.86 -5.88 -8.87
N GLY A 41 -10.77 -6.21 -8.17
CA GLY A 41 -10.28 -5.49 -7.00
C GLY A 41 -11.00 -5.85 -5.70
N THR A 42 -11.99 -6.74 -5.76
CA THR A 42 -12.71 -7.27 -4.59
C THR A 42 -11.76 -8.06 -3.69
N LEU A 43 -11.79 -7.76 -2.39
CA LEU A 43 -11.05 -8.49 -1.35
C LEU A 43 -11.94 -9.54 -0.68
N ASP A 44 -11.34 -10.67 -0.31
CA ASP A 44 -11.99 -11.79 0.36
C ASP A 44 -11.02 -12.44 1.34
N GLU A 45 -11.53 -13.04 2.41
CA GLU A 45 -10.72 -13.65 3.46
C GLU A 45 -11.16 -15.09 3.69
N PHE A 46 -10.19 -16.00 3.76
CA PHE A 46 -10.42 -17.40 4.05
C PHE A 46 -9.59 -17.86 5.25
N ASP A 47 -10.16 -18.72 6.10
CA ASP A 47 -9.36 -19.44 7.07
C ASP A 47 -8.36 -20.38 6.38
N LEU A 48 -7.19 -20.60 6.98
CA LEU A 48 -6.20 -21.57 6.50
C LEU A 48 -6.81 -22.98 6.37
N SER A 49 -7.71 -23.37 7.28
CA SER A 49 -8.41 -24.65 7.15
C SER A 49 -9.28 -24.71 5.89
N THR A 50 -9.89 -23.59 5.51
CA THR A 50 -10.70 -23.49 4.29
C THR A 50 -9.79 -23.50 3.07
N TRP A 51 -8.69 -22.76 3.10
CA TRP A 51 -7.67 -22.77 2.05
C TRP A 51 -7.20 -24.18 1.70
N TYR A 52 -6.81 -24.99 2.70
CA TYR A 52 -6.36 -26.37 2.46
C TYR A 52 -7.48 -27.32 2.03
N ALA A 53 -8.75 -26.95 2.25
CA ALA A 53 -9.89 -27.69 1.73
C ALA A 53 -10.25 -27.29 0.29
N MET A 54 -9.75 -26.15 -0.18
CA MET A 54 -9.96 -25.68 -1.55
C MET A 54 -8.98 -26.36 -2.51
N ASP A 55 -9.47 -26.64 -3.72
CA ASP A 55 -8.64 -27.11 -4.83
C ASP A 55 -8.08 -25.88 -5.57
N VAL A 56 -7.03 -25.32 -4.98
CA VAL A 56 -6.28 -24.18 -5.52
C VAL A 56 -4.90 -24.61 -5.95
N GLU A 57 -4.45 -24.07 -7.07
CA GLU A 57 -3.14 -24.34 -7.66
C GLU A 57 -2.36 -23.04 -7.77
N LEU A 58 -1.07 -23.07 -7.41
CA LEU A 58 -0.16 -21.94 -7.61
C LEU A 58 0.03 -21.77 -9.13
N VAL A 59 -0.21 -20.56 -9.62
CA VAL A 59 -0.06 -20.21 -11.03
C VAL A 59 0.87 -19.03 -11.18
N GLU A 60 1.47 -18.90 -12.36
CA GLU A 60 2.27 -17.73 -12.70
C GLU A 60 1.37 -16.50 -12.79
N ALA A 61 1.89 -15.34 -12.38
CA ALA A 61 1.18 -14.07 -12.56
C ALA A 61 0.83 -13.90 -14.05
N PRO A 62 -0.39 -13.46 -14.40
CA PRO A 62 -0.70 -13.12 -15.78
C PRO A 62 0.26 -12.02 -16.26
N GLU A 63 0.77 -12.13 -17.49
CA GLU A 63 1.69 -11.14 -18.11
C GLU A 63 1.15 -9.69 -18.12
N ASP A 64 -0.15 -9.50 -17.87
CA ASP A 64 -0.85 -8.21 -17.95
C ASP A 64 -1.27 -7.65 -16.56
N TRP A 65 -1.01 -8.39 -15.46
CA TRP A 65 -1.45 -7.98 -14.11
C TRP A 65 -0.47 -7.11 -13.36
N THR A 66 0.82 -7.25 -13.66
CA THR A 66 1.86 -6.33 -13.23
C THR A 66 2.01 -5.24 -14.28
N GLY A 67 0.96 -4.44 -14.49
CA GLY A 67 1.17 -3.11 -15.10
C GLY A 67 2.36 -2.46 -14.37
N PRO A 68 3.31 -1.84 -15.11
CA PRO A 68 4.74 -1.80 -14.79
C PRO A 68 5.04 -1.53 -13.31
N VAL A 69 5.13 -2.61 -12.54
CA VAL A 69 5.64 -2.61 -11.17
C VAL A 69 6.63 -3.76 -11.11
N ASP A 70 7.90 -3.43 -11.35
CA ASP A 70 9.04 -4.28 -11.00
C ASP A 70 8.95 -4.60 -9.50
N MET A 71 8.64 -5.85 -9.16
CA MET A 71 8.73 -6.42 -7.80
C MET A 71 10.19 -6.72 -7.39
N ASP A 72 11.16 -6.08 -8.02
CA ASP A 72 12.58 -6.16 -7.66
C ASP A 72 13.02 -5.04 -6.69
N ASP A 73 12.10 -4.18 -6.20
CA ASP A 73 12.46 -3.02 -5.36
C ASP A 73 11.72 -2.95 -3.99
N LEU A 74 11.63 -4.07 -3.25
CA LEU A 74 11.25 -4.01 -1.83
C LEU A 74 12.42 -4.30 -0.86
N SER A 75 13.66 -4.40 -1.37
CA SER A 75 14.86 -4.51 -0.52
C SER A 75 15.76 -3.26 -0.50
N SER A 76 15.36 -2.15 -1.14
CA SER A 76 16.19 -0.93 -1.21
C SER A 76 15.45 0.40 -1.15
N ILE A 77 14.25 0.46 -0.56
CA ILE A 77 13.84 1.71 0.12
C ILE A 77 14.45 1.66 1.52
N ASP A 78 15.77 1.71 1.50
CA ASP A 78 16.61 2.09 2.62
C ASP A 78 16.12 3.45 3.13
N ALA A 79 16.12 3.57 4.45
CA ALA A 79 15.57 4.70 5.15
C ALA A 79 16.40 5.97 4.91
N GLU A 80 16.08 6.74 3.87
CA GLU A 80 16.55 8.12 3.73
C GLU A 80 15.43 9.06 3.27
N MET A 81 14.24 8.96 3.88
CA MET A 81 13.44 10.18 4.09
C MET A 81 13.96 10.83 5.37
N SER A 82 15.04 11.60 5.25
CA SER A 82 15.45 12.50 6.33
C SER A 82 14.30 13.45 6.63
N VAL A 83 13.88 13.50 7.91
CA VAL A 83 12.88 14.42 8.47
C VAL A 83 13.22 15.91 8.26
N GLU A 84 14.39 16.20 7.70
CA GLU A 84 14.95 17.53 7.51
C GLU A 84 14.43 18.27 6.26
N ASP A 85 13.70 17.62 5.34
CA ASP A 85 13.11 18.29 4.16
C ASP A 85 11.69 18.86 4.41
N TRP A 86 11.12 18.63 5.60
CA TRP A 86 9.79 19.15 5.98
C TRP A 86 9.79 20.62 6.44
N ASP A 87 10.94 21.30 6.52
CA ASP A 87 11.03 22.70 7.01
C ASP A 87 11.03 23.76 5.89
N ALA A 88 10.79 23.39 4.63
CA ALA A 88 10.89 24.31 3.50
C ALA A 88 9.53 24.82 2.94
N PRO A 89 8.53 25.16 3.79
CA PRO A 89 7.69 26.29 3.40
C PRO A 89 7.29 27.23 4.56
N TYR A 90 7.94 27.19 5.74
CA TYR A 90 7.52 28.07 6.85
C TYR A 90 8.25 29.42 6.92
N ASN A 91 9.42 29.55 6.28
CA ASN A 91 10.23 30.77 6.43
C ASN A 91 9.79 31.96 5.54
N GLU A 92 9.01 31.74 4.47
CA GLU A 92 8.57 32.85 3.58
C GLU A 92 7.35 33.63 4.12
N GLU A 93 6.46 32.97 4.87
CA GLU A 93 5.23 33.61 5.39
C GLU A 93 5.51 34.54 6.59
N MET A 94 6.57 34.28 7.37
CA MET A 94 6.99 35.15 8.48
C MET A 94 7.56 36.48 7.99
N GLU A 95 8.23 36.52 6.83
CA GLU A 95 8.71 37.77 6.23
C GLU A 95 7.56 38.61 5.65
N LYS A 96 6.57 37.97 5.01
CA LYS A 96 5.35 38.66 4.55
C LYS A 96 4.55 39.25 5.72
N MET A 97 4.41 38.52 6.83
CA MET A 97 3.74 39.04 8.02
C MET A 97 4.48 40.22 8.68
N HIS A 98 5.82 40.23 8.68
CA HIS A 98 6.63 41.36 9.18
C HIS A 98 6.59 42.59 8.25
N ALA A 99 6.44 42.41 6.94
CA ALA A 99 6.26 43.52 6.00
C ALA A 99 4.88 44.17 6.13
N ILE A 100 3.85 43.38 6.48
CA ILE A 100 2.48 43.86 6.68
C ILE A 100 2.35 44.68 7.98
N SER A 101 3.06 44.32 9.06
CA SER A 101 3.02 45.09 10.32
C SER A 101 3.66 46.49 10.19
N LYS A 102 4.68 46.66 9.34
CA LYS A 102 5.26 47.98 9.02
C LYS A 102 4.35 48.86 8.17
N LYS A 103 3.32 48.31 7.52
CA LYS A 103 2.40 49.07 6.67
C LYS A 103 1.22 49.67 7.45
N TYR A 104 0.98 49.22 8.67
CA TYR A 104 -0.10 49.71 9.55
C TYR A 104 0.43 50.45 10.79
N GLU A 105 1.47 51.27 10.62
CA GLU A 105 1.76 52.36 11.54
C GLU A 105 0.68 53.44 11.36
N VAL A 106 -0.41 53.32 12.09
CA VAL A 106 -1.38 54.40 12.26
C VAL A 106 -0.67 55.56 12.98
N PRO A 107 -0.61 56.78 12.42
CA PRO A 107 -0.07 57.91 13.14
C PRO A 107 -0.97 58.20 14.34
N TYR A 108 -0.39 58.13 15.54
CA TYR A 108 -0.99 58.69 16.74
C TYR A 108 -0.94 60.21 16.57
N GLU A 109 -2.04 60.82 16.13
CA GLU A 109 -2.17 62.28 16.14
C GLU A 109 -2.30 62.73 17.60
N ASP A 110 -1.26 63.43 18.07
CA ASP A 110 -1.27 64.20 19.30
C ASP A 110 -1.76 65.61 18.92
N GLU A 111 -3.02 65.93 19.22
CA GLU A 111 -3.55 67.20 19.77
C GLU A 111 -5.09 67.26 19.77
#